data_AF-D0SNM5-F1
#
_entry.id   AF-D0SNM5-F1
#
_cell.length_a   1.000
_cell.length_b   1.000
_cell.length_c   1.000
_cell.angle_alpha   90.00
_cell.angle_beta   90.00
_cell.angle_gamma   90.00
#
_symmetry.space_group_name_H-M   'P 1'
#
loop_
_entity.id
_entity.type
_entity.pdbx_description
1 polymer ?
#
loop_
_entity_poly.entity_id
_entity_poly.type
_entity_poly.pdbx_seq_one_letter_code
_entity_poly.pdbx_strand_id
1 'polypeptide(L)' 'LCLIHLISIPVTNTSVNPARSTGVAFFAETAALGQLWLFWIAPIVGAVIGALIHKVVATLRN' A
#
# COMPACT_ATOMS: atom_id res chain seq x y z
N LEU A 1 11.50 1.20 -1.42
CA LEU A 1 10.65 2.30 -1.96
C LEU A 1 10.80 2.48 -3.47
N CYS A 2 12.01 2.58 -4.03
CA CYS A 2 12.20 2.78 -5.47
C CYS A 2 11.62 1.64 -6.33
N LEU A 3 11.93 0.37 -6.00
CA LEU A 3 11.47 -0.79 -6.76
C LEU A 3 9.94 -0.89 -6.91
N ILE A 4 9.19 -0.71 -5.82
CA ILE A 4 7.72 -0.77 -5.88
C ILE A 4 7.13 0.33 -6.75
N HIS A 5 7.75 1.52 -6.78
CA HIS A 5 7.31 2.61 -7.65
C HIS A 5 7.55 2.31 -9.13
N LEU A 6 8.70 1.69 -9.48
CA LEU A 6 8.99 1.29 -10.85
C LEU A 6 7.93 0.34 -11.43
N ILE A 7 7.27 -0.45 -10.58
CA ILE A 7 6.28 -1.45 -11.00
C ILE A 7 4.86 -0.86 -10.96
N SER A 8 4.46 -0.19 -9.88
CA SER A 8 3.05 0.14 -9.63
C SER A 8 2.63 1.58 -9.94
N ILE A 9 3.54 2.48 -10.36
CA ILE A 9 3.18 3.83 -10.83
C ILE A 9 2.13 3.78 -11.95
N PRO A 10 2.31 3.03 -13.06
CA PRO A 10 1.35 3.08 -14.17
C PRO A 10 -0.01 2.47 -13.81
N VAL A 11 -0.12 1.73 -12.70
CA VAL A 11 -1.36 1.07 -12.29
C VAL A 11 -2.17 1.93 -11.32
N THR A 12 -1.54 2.44 -10.25
CA THR A 12 -2.24 3.17 -9.16
C THR A 12 -1.52 4.42 -8.68
N ASN A 13 -0.50 4.90 -9.39
CA ASN A 13 0.45 5.91 -8.92
C ASN A 13 1.21 5.51 -7.63
N THR A 14 1.21 4.21 -7.29
CA THR A 14 1.85 3.60 -6.11
C THR A 14 1.43 4.24 -4.79
N SER A 15 0.47 3.63 -4.10
CA SER A 15 0.14 4.00 -2.72
C SER A 15 1.07 3.33 -1.71
N VAL A 16 0.82 2.04 -1.41
CA VAL A 16 1.43 1.20 -0.35
C VAL A 16 1.57 1.85 1.04
N ASN A 17 0.98 3.03 1.24
CA ASN A 17 1.11 3.86 2.43
C ASN A 17 -0.17 4.71 2.55
N PRO A 18 -1.09 4.35 3.45
CA PRO A 18 -2.35 5.06 3.63
C PRO A 18 -2.19 6.53 4.01
N ALA A 19 -1.18 6.89 4.80
CA ALA A 19 -0.92 8.28 5.20
C ALA A 19 -0.48 9.14 4.01
N ARG A 20 0.40 8.59 3.15
CA ARG A 20 0.83 9.25 1.89
C ARG A 20 -0.34 9.48 0.95
N SER A 21 -1.23 8.49 0.80
CA SER A 21 -2.43 8.64 -0.04
C SER A 21 -3.42 9.65 0.52
N THR A 22 -3.63 9.66 1.84
CA THR A 22 -4.55 10.59 2.50
C THR A 22 -4.08 12.04 2.37
N GLY A 23 -2.78 12.29 2.57
CA GLY A 23 -2.22 13.65 2.49
C GLY A 23 -2.39 14.30 1.11
N VAL A 24 -2.29 13.52 0.03
CA VAL A 24 -2.44 14.06 -1.34
C VAL A 24 -3.91 14.11 -1.78
N ALA A 25 -4.77 13.19 -1.31
CA ALA A 25 -6.15 13.08 -1.78
C ALA A 25 -7.00 14.34 -1.50
N PHE A 26 -6.68 15.12 -0.46
CA PHE A 26 -7.37 16.38 -0.14
C PHE A 26 -7.03 17.54 -1.08
N PHE A 27 -5.85 17.48 -1.71
CA PHE A 27 -5.35 18.56 -2.58
C PHE A 27 -5.30 18.13 -4.05
N ALA A 28 -5.71 16.91 -4.36
CA ALA A 28 -5.83 16.45 -5.72
C ALA A 28 -7.02 17.13 -6.40
N GLU A 29 -6.82 17.69 -7.59
CA GLU A 29 -7.89 18.25 -8.43
C GLU A 29 -8.81 17.17 -9.04
N THR A 30 -8.61 15.90 -8.66
CA THR A 30 -9.35 14.74 -9.14
C THR A 30 -10.31 14.21 -8.07
N ALA A 31 -11.20 13.27 -8.44
CA ALA A 31 -12.11 12.60 -7.50
C ALA A 31 -11.40 11.57 -6.58
N ALA A 32 -10.17 11.87 -6.11
CA ALA A 32 -9.30 10.96 -5.37
C ALA A 32 -9.87 10.53 -4.01
N LEU A 33 -10.62 11.40 -3.33
CA LEU A 33 -11.24 11.08 -2.03
C LEU A 33 -12.19 9.88 -2.12
N GLY A 34 -12.93 9.74 -3.23
CA GLY A 34 -13.84 8.61 -3.44
C GLY A 34 -13.12 7.26 -3.60
N GLN A 35 -11.83 7.26 -3.95
CA GLN A 35 -11.01 6.06 -4.11
C GLN A 35 -10.09 5.80 -2.91
N LEU A 36 -10.03 6.73 -1.94
CA LEU A 36 -9.07 6.69 -0.82
C LEU A 36 -9.19 5.41 0.01
N TRP A 37 -10.40 4.87 0.18
CA TRP A 37 -10.65 3.66 0.95
C TRP A 37 -9.83 2.45 0.48
N LEU A 38 -9.62 2.31 -0.84
CA LEU A 38 -8.85 1.21 -1.42
C LEU A 38 -7.39 1.27 -0.97
N PHE A 39 -6.85 2.48 -0.88
CA PHE A 39 -5.48 2.76 -0.44
C PHE A 39 -5.27 2.65 1.07
N TRP A 40 -6.34 2.45 1.84
CA TRP A 40 -6.27 2.03 3.24
C TRP A 40 -6.33 0.50 3.36
N ILE A 41 -7.33 -0.12 2.76
CA ILE A 41 -7.58 -1.56 2.92
C ILE A 41 -6.45 -2.39 2.29
N ALA A 42 -6.08 -2.12 1.04
CA ALA A 42 -5.13 -2.96 0.31
C ALA A 42 -3.72 -2.99 0.95
N PRO A 43 -3.11 -1.85 1.36
CA PRO A 43 -1.81 -1.89 2.01
C PRO A 43 -1.82 -2.58 3.38
N ILE A 44 -2.87 -2.40 4.17
CA ILE A 44 -2.99 -3.01 5.51
C ILE A 44 -3.12 -4.54 5.37
N VAL A 45 -4.00 -5.00 4.48
CA VAL A 45 -4.17 -6.43 4.21
C VAL A 45 -2.86 -7.05 3.71
N GLY A 46 -2.18 -6.38 2.76
CA GLY A 46 -0.88 -6.81 2.26
C GLY A 46 0.18 -6.89 3.37
N ALA A 47 0.22 -5.92 4.28
CA ALA A 47 1.15 -5.89 5.41
C ALA A 47 0.88 -7.05 6.39
N VAL A 48 -0.39 -7.33 6.71
CA VAL A 48 -0.76 -8.46 7.57
C VAL A 48 -0.35 -9.79 6.94
N ILE A 49 -0.67 -9.99 5.65
CA ILE A 49 -0.27 -11.22 4.94
C ILE A 49 1.25 -11.36 4.92
N GLY A 50 1.98 -10.30 4.57
CA GLY A 50 3.44 -10.30 4.57
C GLY A 50 4.04 -10.63 5.94
N ALA A 51 3.48 -10.08 7.01
CA ALA A 51 3.91 -10.36 8.38
C ALA A 51 3.65 -11.81 8.78
N LEU A 52 2.49 -12.37 8.43
CA LEU A 52 2.17 -13.78 8.69
C LEU A 52 3.10 -14.73 7.92
N ILE A 53 3.34 -14.46 6.63
CA ILE A 53 4.29 -15.24 5.82
C ILE A 53 5.68 -15.20 6.44
N HIS A 54 6.16 -14.00 6.79
CA HIS A 54 7.47 -13.84 7.43
C HIS A 54 7.54 -14.61 8.75
N LYS A 55 6.50 -14.54 9.58
CA LYS A 55 6.44 -15.29 10.84
C LYS A 55 6.54 -16.79 10.61
N VAL A 56 5.75 -17.35 9.70
CA VAL A 56 5.77 -18.79 9.40
C VAL A 56 7.15 -19.21 8.89
N VAL A 57 7.69 -18.52 7.88
CA VAL A 57 8.98 -18.87 7.27
C VAL A 57 10.14 -18.69 8.25
N ALA A 58 10.14 -17.62 9.03
CA ALA A 58 11.19 -17.37 10.02
C ALA A 58 11.12 -18.35 11.20
N THR A 59 9.91 -18.75 11.63
CA THR A 59 9.73 -19.76 12.68
C THR A 59 10.22 -21.14 12.23
N LEU A 60 10.03 -21.53 10.97
CA LEU A 60 10.55 -22.80 10.44
C LEU A 60 12.09 -22.90 10.42
N ARG A 61 12.79 -21.79 10.62
CA ARG A 61 14.26 -21.71 10.60
C ARG A 61 14.90 -21.80 12.00
N ASN A 62 14.09 -21.92 13.06
CA ASN A 62 14.52 -22.10 14.45
C ASN A 62 14.19 -23.51 14.95
#